data_AF-A0A961QRG8-F1
#
_entry.id   AF-A0A961QRG8-F1
#
_cell.length_a   1.000
_cell.length_b   1.000
_cell.length_c   1.000
_cell.angle_alpha   90.00
_cell.angle_beta   90.00
_cell.angle_gamma   90.00
#
_symmetry.space_group_name_H-M   'P 1'
#
loop_
_entity.id
_entity.type
_entity.pdbx_description
1 polymer ?
#
loop_
_entity_poly.entity_id
_entity_poly.type
_entity_poly.pdbx_seq_one_letter_code
_entity_poly.pdbx_strand_id
1 'polypeptide(L)'
;GVELGRDAAPQTPVYHEGTGLAVNTIPPSDYSYYEMLDRLVQSEPATVIDPELMGPIAAIGIRKGEDFAPDERMKGILEEAVKVANATGRTLSFDPRDPDWYWYEGSQWWNPLFEGGYDFETPLPEITKDGAKPFPPTGYKQNDARTSFFYAATGITPAMAMRLTGVGSQYLFATKDGNGDWFDGARTYKVTLPKDIPAEAFWSFTLYDNQTRSMLKTPQKYPRAGSQGYPSPAAEVAEDGSTTVFFSPEQP
;
A
#
# COMPACT_ATOMS: atom_id res chain seq x y z
N GLY A 1 38.74 -9.28 -0.97
CA GLY A 1 37.37 -9.72 -0.65
C GLY A 1 36.96 -9.01 0.61
N VAL A 2 35.74 -8.45 0.65
CA VAL A 2 35.19 -7.89 1.89
C VAL A 2 34.90 -9.09 2.80
N GLU A 3 35.52 -9.11 3.98
CA GLU A 3 35.24 -10.11 5.00
C GLU A 3 33.81 -9.85 5.50
N LEU A 4 32.85 -10.67 5.06
CA LEU A 4 31.49 -10.62 5.59
C LEU A 4 31.59 -10.94 7.10
N GLY A 5 30.84 -10.19 7.92
CA GLY A 5 30.80 -10.40 9.36
C GLY A 5 30.51 -11.85 9.70
N ARG A 6 31.13 -12.36 10.77
CA ARG A 6 30.89 -13.73 11.26
C ARG A 6 29.39 -13.96 11.45
N ASP A 7 28.88 -15.08 10.94
CA ASP A 7 27.51 -15.52 11.20
C ASP A 7 27.29 -15.51 12.72
N ALA A 8 26.39 -14.65 13.19
CA ALA A 8 25.92 -14.74 14.56
C ALA A 8 25.33 -16.14 14.75
N ALA A 9 25.64 -16.80 15.87
CA ALA A 9 25.01 -18.08 16.18
C ALA A 9 23.48 -17.89 16.09
N PRO A 10 22.76 -18.69 15.27
CA PRO A 10 21.34 -18.45 15.03
C PRO A 10 20.61 -18.52 16.37
N GLN A 11 20.03 -17.38 16.78
CA GLN A 11 19.18 -17.34 17.96
C GLN A 11 17.80 -17.85 17.58
N THR A 12 17.19 -18.65 18.46
CA THR A 12 15.79 -19.03 18.31
C THR A 12 14.92 -17.78 18.27
N PRO A 13 14.05 -17.58 17.25
CA PRO A 13 13.16 -16.43 17.21
C PRO A 13 12.28 -16.36 18.47
N VAL A 14 12.18 -15.16 19.05
CA VAL A 14 11.28 -14.88 20.18
C VAL A 14 10.02 -14.21 19.62
N TYR A 15 8.86 -14.77 19.92
CA TYR A 15 7.57 -14.18 19.55
C TYR A 15 7.06 -13.31 20.70
N HIS A 16 6.64 -12.09 20.36
CA HIS A 16 6.02 -11.15 21.30
C HIS A 16 4.54 -11.00 20.95
N GLU A 17 3.66 -11.15 21.94
CA GLU A 17 2.21 -10.95 21.76
C GLU A 17 1.90 -9.45 21.62
N GLY A 18 1.35 -9.07 20.47
CA GLY A 18 1.02 -7.67 20.15
C GLY A 18 -0.45 -7.30 20.33
N THR A 19 -1.33 -8.27 20.64
CA THR A 19 -2.77 -8.02 20.72
C THR A 19 -3.10 -6.92 21.73
N GLY A 20 -3.84 -5.91 21.27
CA GLY A 20 -4.28 -4.80 22.11
C GLY A 20 -3.24 -3.70 22.34
N LEU A 21 -2.01 -3.85 21.82
CA LEU A 21 -1.02 -2.78 21.86
C LEU A 21 -1.35 -1.71 20.82
N ALA A 22 -1.17 -0.45 21.21
CA ALA A 22 -1.18 0.67 20.28
C ALA A 22 0.20 0.79 19.65
N VAL A 23 0.30 0.54 18.34
CA VAL A 23 1.53 0.65 17.56
C VAL A 23 1.29 1.61 16.41
N ASN A 24 2.16 2.61 16.26
CA ASN A 24 2.17 3.48 15.09
C ASN A 24 3.26 3.00 14.12
N THR A 25 2.85 2.52 12.95
CA THR A 25 3.74 2.05 11.88
C THR A 25 3.76 3.01 10.69
N ILE A 26 3.16 4.20 10.85
CA ILE A 26 2.98 5.17 9.77
C ILE A 26 4.19 6.13 9.77
N PRO A 27 4.86 6.33 8.63
CA PRO A 27 5.87 7.38 8.48
C PRO A 27 5.33 8.76 8.89
N PRO A 28 6.13 9.60 9.56
CA PRO A 28 5.69 10.95 9.89
C PRO A 28 5.33 11.76 8.64
N SER A 29 4.33 12.62 8.77
CA SER A 29 3.90 13.55 7.72
C SER A 29 4.20 15.01 8.06
N ASP A 30 5.15 15.22 8.96
CA ASP A 30 5.67 16.51 9.40
C ASP A 30 7.20 16.50 9.33
N TYR A 31 7.85 17.54 9.87
CA TYR A 31 9.30 17.69 9.82
C TYR A 31 10.08 16.46 10.35
N SER A 32 9.52 15.71 11.31
CA SER A 32 10.18 14.51 11.85
C SER A 32 10.36 13.40 10.82
N TYR A 33 9.74 13.51 9.63
CA TYR A 33 10.07 12.69 8.46
C TYR A 33 11.55 12.78 8.10
N TYR A 34 12.13 13.99 8.10
CA TYR A 34 13.54 14.18 7.74
C TYR A 34 14.49 13.69 8.82
N GLU A 35 14.09 13.77 10.09
CA GLU A 35 14.83 13.14 11.20
C GLU A 35 14.79 11.61 11.10
N MET A 36 13.64 11.04 10.71
CA MET A 36 13.53 9.61 10.43
C MET A 36 14.41 9.22 9.24
N LEU A 37 14.39 10.01 8.16
CA LEU A 37 15.21 9.79 6.96
C LEU A 37 16.70 9.85 7.30
N ASP A 38 17.14 10.84 8.08
CA ASP A 38 18.51 10.91 8.55
C ASP A 38 18.91 9.67 9.34
N ARG A 39 18.10 9.25 10.34
CA ARG A 39 18.38 8.02 11.10
C ARG A 39 18.56 6.80 10.20
N LEU A 40 17.73 6.66 9.16
CA LEU A 40 17.85 5.56 8.19
C LEU A 40 19.16 5.65 7.38
N VAL A 41 19.52 6.84 6.91
CA VAL A 41 20.82 7.06 6.23
C VAL A 41 21.97 6.73 7.18
N GLN A 42 21.90 7.12 8.45
CA GLN A 42 22.93 6.81 9.43
C GLN A 42 22.99 5.34 9.82
N SER A 43 21.88 4.58 9.77
CA SER A 43 21.87 3.16 10.12
C SER A 43 22.30 2.22 8.98
N GLU A 44 22.01 2.56 7.73
CA GLU A 44 22.22 1.66 6.59
C GLU A 44 23.59 1.83 5.90
N PRO A 45 24.16 0.81 5.25
CA PRO A 45 25.38 0.98 4.46
C PRO A 45 25.22 2.07 3.39
N ALA A 46 26.27 2.86 3.13
CA ALA A 46 26.24 3.94 2.13
C ALA A 46 25.94 3.44 0.69
N THR A 47 26.04 2.13 0.45
CA THR A 47 25.83 1.46 -0.83
C THR A 47 24.42 0.86 -0.97
N VAL A 48 23.52 1.09 -0.01
CA VAL A 48 22.17 0.50 -0.01
C VAL A 48 21.27 1.06 -1.11
N ILE A 49 21.47 2.32 -1.49
CA ILE A 49 20.72 3.03 -2.54
C ILE A 49 21.73 3.59 -3.55
N ASP A 50 21.30 3.66 -4.82
CA ASP A 50 22.09 4.26 -5.89
C ASP A 50 22.54 5.70 -5.55
N PRO A 51 23.82 6.06 -5.78
CA PRO A 51 24.34 7.39 -5.46
C PRO A 51 23.57 8.55 -6.11
N GLU A 52 23.02 8.37 -7.31
CA GLU A 52 22.21 9.39 -7.98
C GLU A 52 20.91 9.64 -7.22
N LEU A 53 20.26 8.57 -6.72
CA LEU A 53 19.06 8.66 -5.89
C LEU A 53 19.35 9.25 -4.51
N MET A 54 20.58 9.11 -4.00
CA MET A 54 21.02 9.74 -2.75
C MET A 54 21.36 11.23 -2.91
N GLY A 55 21.63 11.70 -4.12
CA GLY A 55 21.97 13.10 -4.41
C GLY A 55 20.98 14.12 -3.83
N PRO A 56 19.67 13.99 -4.09
CA PRO A 56 18.64 14.87 -3.52
C PRO A 56 18.60 14.86 -1.98
N ILE A 57 18.84 13.71 -1.35
CA ILE A 57 18.89 13.58 0.12
C ILE A 57 20.12 14.30 0.67
N ALA A 58 21.27 14.14 0.04
CA ALA A 58 22.50 14.84 0.40
C ALA A 58 22.42 16.36 0.19
N ALA A 59 21.63 16.81 -0.80
CA ALA A 59 21.42 18.22 -1.12
C ALA A 59 20.62 18.98 -0.03
N ILE A 60 19.75 18.29 0.70
CA ILE A 60 19.02 18.87 1.85
C ILE A 60 19.79 18.76 3.18
N GLY A 61 21.03 18.27 3.13
CA GLY A 61 21.92 18.20 4.30
C GLY A 61 21.90 16.88 5.06
N ILE A 62 21.19 15.85 4.57
CA ILE A 62 21.20 14.51 5.17
C ILE A 62 22.30 13.68 4.52
N ARG A 63 23.38 13.39 5.24
CA ARG A 63 24.59 12.73 4.69
C ARG A 63 25.14 11.71 5.65
N LYS A 64 25.60 10.57 5.12
CA LYS A 64 26.17 9.48 5.90
C LYS A 64 27.37 9.98 6.73
N GLY A 65 27.31 9.77 8.04
CA GLY A 65 28.37 10.12 8.98
C GLY A 65 28.42 11.61 9.38
N GLU A 66 27.47 12.42 8.92
CA GLU A 66 27.34 13.83 9.30
C GLU A 66 26.04 14.05 10.10
N ASP A 67 26.08 14.98 11.06
CA ASP A 67 24.89 15.37 11.82
C ASP A 67 23.92 16.16 10.92
N PHE A 68 22.64 15.80 10.93
CA PHE A 68 21.61 16.59 10.28
C PHE A 68 21.21 17.81 11.14
N ALA A 69 21.85 18.95 10.88
CA ALA A 69 21.64 20.21 11.59
C ALA A 69 21.29 21.38 10.63
N PRO A 70 20.09 21.37 10.01
CA PRO A 70 19.69 22.44 9.10
C PRO A 70 19.48 23.76 9.82
N ASP A 71 19.80 24.86 9.15
CA ASP A 71 19.46 26.20 9.62
C ASP A 71 17.95 26.47 9.57
N GLU A 72 17.50 27.57 10.18
CA GLU A 72 16.09 27.97 10.21
C GLU A 72 15.46 28.07 8.81
N ARG A 73 16.25 28.50 7.82
CA ARG A 73 15.78 28.62 6.44
C ARG A 73 15.51 27.24 5.82
N MET A 74 16.45 26.32 5.93
CA MET A 74 16.29 24.96 5.41
C MET A 74 15.19 24.21 6.16
N LYS A 75 15.13 24.33 7.48
CA LYS A 75 14.05 23.75 8.28
C LYS A 75 12.67 24.22 7.81
N GLY A 76 12.48 25.52 7.59
CA GLY A 76 11.24 26.06 7.06
C GLY A 76 10.89 25.55 5.66
N ILE A 77 11.88 25.36 4.77
CA ILE A 77 11.65 24.76 3.44
C ILE A 77 11.17 23.30 3.57
N LEU A 78 11.81 22.52 4.43
CA LEU A 78 11.50 21.11 4.63
C LEU A 78 10.10 20.93 5.26
N GLU A 79 9.73 21.80 6.20
CA GLU A 79 8.38 21.85 6.81
C GLU A 79 7.27 22.09 5.78
N GLU A 80 7.49 22.99 4.81
CA GLU A 80 6.53 23.20 3.73
C GLU A 80 6.55 22.06 2.71
N ALA A 81 7.74 21.56 2.37
CA ALA A 81 7.91 20.47 1.42
C ALA A 81 7.17 19.19 1.85
N VAL A 82 7.22 18.82 3.14
CA VAL A 82 6.53 17.61 3.62
C VAL A 82 5.01 17.76 3.60
N LYS A 83 4.47 18.97 3.84
CA LYS A 83 3.02 19.23 3.71
C LYS A 83 2.56 19.00 2.27
N VAL A 84 3.30 19.55 1.30
CA VAL A 84 3.00 19.38 -0.13
C VAL A 84 3.19 17.93 -0.56
N ALA A 85 4.25 17.25 -0.10
CA ALA A 85 4.50 15.85 -0.43
C ALA A 85 3.39 14.93 0.11
N ASN A 86 2.94 15.14 1.35
CA ASN A 86 1.84 14.38 1.94
C ASN A 86 0.51 14.60 1.17
N ALA A 87 0.20 15.84 0.79
CA ALA A 87 -0.97 16.13 -0.03
C ALA A 87 -0.87 15.50 -1.43
N THR A 88 0.32 15.50 -2.02
CA THR A 88 0.60 14.88 -3.32
C THR A 88 0.39 13.38 -3.26
N GLY A 89 1.03 12.68 -2.31
CA GLY A 89 0.87 11.24 -2.13
C GLY A 89 -0.59 10.86 -1.89
N ARG A 90 -1.28 11.61 -1.03
CA ARG A 90 -2.71 11.41 -0.78
C ARG A 90 -3.57 11.52 -2.04
N THR A 91 -3.30 12.53 -2.87
CA THR A 91 -4.05 12.74 -4.12
C THR A 91 -3.78 11.61 -5.10
N LEU A 92 -2.52 11.19 -5.27
CA LEU A 92 -2.17 10.07 -6.13
C LEU A 92 -2.79 8.74 -5.67
N SER A 93 -2.94 8.52 -4.36
CA SER A 93 -3.56 7.31 -3.81
C SER A 93 -5.07 7.33 -3.82
N PHE A 94 -5.71 8.49 -3.60
CA PHE A 94 -7.16 8.53 -3.45
C PHE A 94 -7.88 8.99 -4.72
N ASP A 95 -7.19 9.69 -5.61
CA ASP A 95 -7.70 10.12 -6.92
C ASP A 95 -6.74 9.67 -8.04
N PRO A 96 -6.68 8.37 -8.35
CA PRO A 96 -5.83 7.86 -9.43
C PRO A 96 -6.04 8.62 -10.73
N ARG A 97 -4.94 9.05 -11.35
CA ARG A 97 -4.98 9.89 -12.56
C ARG A 97 -4.81 9.09 -13.84
N ASP A 98 -4.19 7.93 -13.73
CA ASP A 98 -3.95 7.05 -14.86
C ASP A 98 -5.19 6.18 -15.09
N PRO A 99 -5.91 6.38 -16.22
CA PRO A 99 -7.10 5.58 -16.51
C PRO A 99 -6.78 4.09 -16.64
N ASP A 100 -5.54 3.71 -16.97
CA ASP A 100 -5.13 2.32 -17.16
C ASP A 100 -5.02 1.57 -15.82
N TRP A 101 -5.04 2.27 -14.68
CA TRP A 101 -5.08 1.63 -13.36
C TRP A 101 -6.48 1.13 -12.97
N TYR A 102 -7.52 1.57 -13.68
CA TYR A 102 -8.90 1.17 -13.40
C TYR A 102 -9.23 -0.17 -14.05
N TRP A 103 -9.81 -1.07 -13.27
CA TRP A 103 -9.99 -2.45 -13.68
C TRP A 103 -11.20 -2.66 -14.61
N TYR A 104 -12.26 -1.88 -14.39
CA TYR A 104 -13.45 -1.89 -15.24
C TYR A 104 -13.75 -0.48 -15.74
N GLU A 105 -14.14 -0.38 -17.01
CA GLU A 105 -14.55 0.87 -17.64
C GLU A 105 -15.65 1.57 -16.81
N GLY A 106 -15.43 2.85 -16.49
CA GLY A 106 -16.35 3.66 -15.69
C GLY A 106 -16.47 3.27 -14.21
N SER A 107 -15.69 2.30 -13.71
CA SER A 107 -15.72 1.89 -12.31
C SER A 107 -14.74 2.69 -11.44
N GLN A 108 -14.86 2.55 -10.12
CA GLN A 108 -13.91 3.11 -9.15
C GLN A 108 -12.93 2.08 -8.59
N TRP A 109 -12.89 0.87 -9.16
CA TRP A 109 -11.96 -0.18 -8.76
C TRP A 109 -10.64 0.01 -9.48
N TRP A 110 -9.55 0.21 -8.74
CA TRP A 110 -8.24 0.47 -9.32
C TRP A 110 -7.13 -0.24 -8.57
N ASN A 111 -5.99 -0.45 -9.25
CA ASN A 111 -4.74 -0.87 -8.64
C ASN A 111 -3.55 -0.58 -9.60
N PRO A 112 -2.55 0.23 -9.20
CA PRO A 112 -1.40 0.60 -10.06
C PRO A 112 -0.50 -0.59 -10.40
N LEU A 113 -0.56 -1.69 -9.65
CA LEU A 113 0.33 -2.84 -9.85
C LEU A 113 0.06 -3.59 -11.16
N PHE A 114 -1.08 -3.36 -11.81
CA PHE A 114 -1.39 -4.01 -13.08
C PHE A 114 -0.57 -3.45 -14.24
N GLU A 115 -0.32 -2.14 -14.22
CA GLU A 115 0.50 -1.44 -15.23
C GLU A 115 1.95 -1.25 -14.77
N GLY A 116 2.17 -1.05 -13.46
CA GLY A 116 3.50 -0.88 -12.90
C GLY A 116 4.21 -2.19 -12.55
N GLY A 117 3.47 -3.28 -12.33
CA GLY A 117 4.01 -4.48 -11.73
C GLY A 117 4.49 -4.24 -10.29
N TYR A 118 5.13 -5.26 -9.70
CA TYR A 118 5.63 -5.15 -8.32
C TYR A 118 6.91 -4.31 -8.18
N ASP A 119 7.59 -4.02 -9.29
CA ASP A 119 8.78 -3.16 -9.35
C ASP A 119 8.46 -1.73 -9.81
N PHE A 120 7.21 -1.46 -10.21
CA PHE A 120 6.74 -0.17 -10.74
C PHE A 120 7.46 0.26 -12.02
N GLU A 121 7.81 -0.67 -12.91
CA GLU A 121 8.56 -0.39 -14.16
C GLU A 121 7.81 -0.87 -15.40
N THR A 122 7.22 -2.06 -15.34
CA THR A 122 6.49 -2.71 -16.43
C THR A 122 5.26 -3.44 -15.89
N PRO A 123 4.22 -3.66 -16.72
CA PRO A 123 3.10 -4.50 -16.33
C PRO A 123 3.55 -5.90 -15.90
N LEU A 124 2.68 -6.59 -15.16
CA LEU A 124 2.90 -7.99 -14.79
C LEU A 124 3.09 -8.85 -16.04
N PRO A 125 4.02 -9.82 -16.03
CA PRO A 125 4.25 -10.68 -17.18
C PRO A 125 2.98 -11.43 -17.60
N GLU A 126 2.84 -11.65 -18.91
CA GLU A 126 1.80 -12.53 -19.42
C GLU A 126 2.09 -13.97 -19.00
N ILE A 127 1.13 -14.63 -18.37
CA ILE A 127 1.24 -16.04 -18.01
C ILE A 127 0.72 -16.88 -19.16
N THR A 128 1.63 -17.58 -19.84
CA THR A 128 1.32 -18.45 -20.98
C THR A 128 1.60 -19.91 -20.66
N LYS A 129 1.19 -20.82 -21.55
CA LYS A 129 1.50 -22.25 -21.44
C LYS A 129 3.01 -22.54 -21.45
N ASP A 130 3.80 -21.65 -22.05
CA ASP A 130 5.26 -21.77 -22.16
C ASP A 130 5.99 -21.09 -21.00
N GLY A 131 5.25 -20.51 -20.04
CA GLY A 131 5.78 -19.76 -18.90
C GLY A 131 5.42 -18.27 -18.92
N ALA A 132 6.02 -17.54 -17.99
CA ALA A 132 5.85 -16.09 -17.84
C ALA A 132 6.62 -15.34 -18.95
N LYS A 133 5.94 -14.45 -19.67
CA LYS A 133 6.51 -13.60 -20.72
C LYS A 133 6.51 -12.15 -20.23
N PRO A 134 7.66 -11.62 -19.78
CA PRO A 134 7.76 -10.23 -19.33
C PRO A 134 7.61 -9.25 -20.49
N PHE A 135 7.08 -8.07 -20.19
CA PHE A 135 7.09 -6.95 -21.11
C PHE A 135 8.51 -6.39 -21.27
N PRO A 136 8.85 -5.79 -22.43
CA PRO A 136 10.11 -5.09 -22.59
C PRO A 136 10.33 -4.01 -21.52
N PRO A 137 11.56 -3.79 -21.06
CA PRO A 137 11.84 -2.75 -20.08
C PRO A 137 11.52 -1.37 -20.67
N THR A 138 10.84 -0.53 -19.87
CA THR A 138 10.50 0.86 -20.23
C THR A 138 11.65 1.83 -20.03
N GLY A 139 12.63 1.46 -19.19
CA GLY A 139 13.80 2.29 -18.85
C GLY A 139 13.53 3.34 -17.77
N TYR A 140 12.35 3.33 -17.14
CA TYR A 140 12.03 4.23 -16.04
C TYR A 140 11.09 3.58 -15.02
N LYS A 141 11.06 4.16 -13.81
CA LYS A 141 10.12 3.78 -12.76
C LYS A 141 8.90 4.68 -12.79
N GLN A 142 7.71 4.10 -12.73
CA GLN A 142 6.43 4.77 -12.60
C GLN A 142 6.28 5.31 -11.17
N ASN A 143 6.93 6.45 -10.90
CA ASN A 143 7.01 7.04 -9.56
C ASN A 143 5.66 7.42 -8.98
N ASP A 144 4.69 7.84 -9.81
CA ASP A 144 3.33 8.13 -9.34
C ASP A 144 2.63 6.86 -8.87
N ALA A 145 2.79 5.75 -9.60
CA ALA A 145 2.25 4.43 -9.23
C ALA A 145 2.89 3.92 -7.93
N ARG A 146 4.21 4.04 -7.81
CA ARG A 146 4.96 3.70 -6.60
C ARG A 146 4.54 4.52 -5.39
N THR A 147 4.40 5.84 -5.57
CA THR A 147 3.99 6.77 -4.51
C THR A 147 2.55 6.51 -4.10
N SER A 148 1.65 6.32 -5.07
CA SER A 148 0.25 5.97 -4.85
C SER A 148 0.13 4.68 -4.02
N PHE A 149 0.87 3.63 -4.40
CA PHE A 149 0.84 2.36 -3.70
C PHE A 149 1.43 2.45 -2.29
N PHE A 150 2.65 2.97 -2.12
CA PHE A 150 3.31 3.00 -0.81
C PHE A 150 2.80 4.07 0.14
N TYR A 151 2.02 5.04 -0.33
CA TYR A 151 1.28 5.92 0.56
C TYR A 151 0.10 5.18 1.21
N ALA A 152 -0.55 4.26 0.50
CA ALA A 152 -1.72 3.53 1.00
C ALA A 152 -1.40 2.16 1.63
N ALA A 153 -0.33 1.50 1.20
CA ALA A 153 0.01 0.13 1.55
C ALA A 153 1.49 -0.02 1.91
N THR A 154 1.81 -1.11 2.61
CA THR A 154 3.19 -1.48 2.95
C THR A 154 3.50 -2.89 2.46
N GLY A 155 4.77 -3.14 2.13
CA GLY A 155 5.24 -4.38 1.53
C GLY A 155 4.77 -4.54 0.09
N ILE A 156 5.57 -5.24 -0.71
CA ILE A 156 5.19 -5.64 -2.06
C ILE A 156 5.94 -6.91 -2.43
N THR A 157 5.23 -7.85 -3.07
CA THR A 157 5.83 -9.08 -3.58
C THR A 157 5.18 -9.45 -4.91
N PRO A 158 5.84 -10.25 -5.76
CA PRO A 158 5.21 -10.76 -6.97
C PRO A 158 3.89 -11.50 -6.70
N ALA A 159 3.80 -12.25 -5.59
CA ALA A 159 2.61 -13.02 -5.23
C ALA A 159 1.35 -12.16 -4.94
N MET A 160 1.50 -10.86 -4.70
CA MET A 160 0.38 -9.94 -4.45
C MET A 160 -0.28 -9.40 -5.72
N ALA A 161 0.31 -9.65 -6.88
CA ALA A 161 -0.13 -9.03 -8.14
C ALA A 161 -0.10 -10.01 -9.32
N MET A 162 0.82 -10.98 -9.35
CA MET A 162 0.96 -11.94 -10.44
C MET A 162 -0.34 -12.67 -10.77
N ARG A 163 -0.65 -12.79 -12.07
CA ARG A 163 -1.88 -13.40 -12.60
C ARG A 163 -1.80 -14.94 -12.63
N LEU A 164 -1.56 -15.54 -11.46
CA LEU A 164 -1.49 -17.00 -11.28
C LEU A 164 -2.81 -17.53 -10.75
N THR A 165 -3.34 -18.59 -11.37
CA THR A 165 -4.59 -19.22 -10.91
C THR A 165 -4.38 -19.97 -9.60
N GLY A 166 -5.25 -19.73 -8.61
CA GLY A 166 -5.27 -20.45 -7.33
C GLY A 166 -4.11 -20.14 -6.38
N VAL A 167 -3.22 -19.20 -6.73
CA VAL A 167 -2.02 -18.89 -5.93
C VAL A 167 -1.85 -17.38 -5.81
N GLY A 168 -1.43 -16.93 -4.62
CA GLY A 168 -1.19 -15.53 -4.33
C GLY A 168 -2.47 -14.79 -3.94
N SER A 169 -2.45 -13.47 -4.11
CA SER A 169 -3.59 -12.60 -3.83
C SER A 169 -3.75 -11.55 -4.93
N GLN A 170 -4.96 -10.99 -5.00
CA GLN A 170 -5.30 -9.88 -5.89
C GLN A 170 -6.04 -8.86 -5.06
N TYR A 171 -5.67 -7.59 -5.22
CA TYR A 171 -6.29 -6.47 -4.50
C TYR A 171 -6.87 -5.49 -5.49
N LEU A 172 -8.06 -5.00 -5.18
CA LEU A 172 -8.66 -3.84 -5.83
C LEU A 172 -8.96 -2.82 -4.74
N PHE A 173 -8.63 -1.57 -5.01
CA PHE A 173 -8.93 -0.44 -4.13
C PHE A 173 -10.10 0.33 -4.70
N ALA A 174 -10.90 0.92 -3.81
CA ALA A 174 -11.91 1.91 -4.17
C ALA A 174 -11.92 2.99 -3.09
N THR A 175 -11.90 4.25 -3.54
CA THR A 175 -11.86 5.45 -2.68
C THR A 175 -13.08 6.34 -2.90
N LYS A 176 -13.88 6.01 -3.92
CA LYS A 176 -15.11 6.67 -4.35
C LYS A 176 -16.20 5.64 -4.60
N ASP A 177 -17.45 6.06 -4.49
CA ASP A 177 -18.62 5.24 -4.75
C ASP A 177 -18.96 5.11 -6.25
N GLY A 178 -20.03 4.39 -6.58
CA GLY A 178 -20.43 4.17 -7.98
C GLY A 178 -20.77 5.43 -8.77
N ASN A 179 -20.98 6.58 -8.13
CA ASN A 179 -21.20 7.86 -8.78
C ASN A 179 -19.91 8.69 -8.93
N GLY A 180 -18.79 8.20 -8.40
CA GLY A 180 -17.52 8.93 -8.34
C GLY A 180 -17.44 9.92 -7.17
N ASP A 181 -18.37 9.85 -6.22
CA ASP A 181 -18.32 10.66 -5.00
C ASP A 181 -17.43 10.00 -3.94
N TRP A 182 -16.76 10.80 -3.12
CA TRP A 182 -15.96 10.29 -2.00
C TRP A 182 -16.84 9.54 -0.99
N PHE A 183 -16.33 8.42 -0.47
CA PHE A 183 -17.02 7.72 0.62
C PHE A 183 -17.15 8.59 1.87
N ASP A 184 -18.37 8.63 2.41
CA ASP A 184 -18.74 9.35 3.63
C ASP A 184 -19.19 8.34 4.69
N GLY A 185 -18.44 8.24 5.79
CA GLY A 185 -18.72 7.27 6.86
C GLY A 185 -20.08 7.44 7.56
N ALA A 186 -20.79 8.56 7.34
CA ALA A 186 -22.14 8.76 7.84
C ALA A 186 -23.23 8.15 6.93
N ARG A 187 -22.87 7.63 5.76
CA ARG A 187 -23.80 7.08 4.76
C ARG A 187 -23.75 5.55 4.72
N THR A 188 -24.80 4.99 4.14
CA THR A 188 -24.88 3.55 3.84
C THR A 188 -24.52 3.30 2.38
N TYR A 189 -23.58 2.41 2.16
CA TYR A 189 -23.18 1.89 0.86
C TYR A 189 -23.44 0.39 0.79
N LYS A 190 -23.58 -0.12 -0.42
CA LYS A 190 -23.65 -1.56 -0.67
C LYS A 190 -22.85 -1.93 -1.92
N VAL A 191 -22.32 -3.14 -1.91
CA VAL A 191 -21.76 -3.80 -3.08
C VAL A 191 -22.40 -5.17 -3.21
N THR A 192 -22.86 -5.51 -4.41
CA THR A 192 -23.36 -6.85 -4.73
C THR A 192 -22.34 -7.55 -5.59
N LEU A 193 -21.73 -8.59 -5.04
CA LEU A 193 -20.83 -9.49 -5.75
C LEU A 193 -21.66 -10.55 -6.49
N PRO A 194 -21.30 -10.88 -7.75
CA PRO A 194 -21.96 -11.94 -8.49
C PRO A 194 -21.69 -13.31 -7.86
N LYS A 195 -22.44 -14.32 -8.30
CA LYS A 195 -22.07 -15.71 -8.05
C LYS A 195 -20.69 -16.05 -8.62
N ASP A 196 -20.11 -17.15 -8.16
CA ASP A 196 -18.84 -17.69 -8.68
C ASP A 196 -17.67 -16.69 -8.57
N ILE A 197 -17.57 -16.01 -7.43
CA ILE A 197 -16.48 -15.06 -7.13
C ILE A 197 -15.13 -15.78 -7.31
N PRO A 198 -14.21 -15.26 -8.14
CA PRO A 198 -12.98 -15.98 -8.53
C PRO A 198 -11.92 -15.93 -7.43
N ALA A 199 -12.18 -16.61 -6.33
CA ALA A 199 -11.30 -16.69 -5.17
C ALA A 199 -11.26 -18.13 -4.64
N GLU A 200 -10.12 -18.80 -4.87
CA GLU A 200 -9.93 -20.19 -4.43
C GLU A 200 -9.94 -20.32 -2.90
N ALA A 201 -9.20 -19.44 -2.21
CA ALA A 201 -9.11 -19.47 -0.75
C ALA A 201 -10.25 -18.67 -0.09
N PHE A 202 -10.33 -17.37 -0.36
CA PHE A 202 -11.38 -16.49 0.14
C PHE A 202 -11.37 -15.13 -0.56
N TRP A 203 -12.45 -14.38 -0.39
CA TRP A 203 -12.52 -12.95 -0.69
C TRP A 203 -12.89 -12.16 0.56
N SER A 204 -12.50 -10.87 0.59
CA SER A 204 -12.89 -9.97 1.67
C SER A 204 -12.86 -8.50 1.26
N PHE A 205 -13.76 -7.71 1.82
CA PHE A 205 -13.64 -6.27 1.94
C PHE A 205 -13.11 -5.90 3.32
N THR A 206 -12.20 -4.94 3.39
CA THR A 206 -11.71 -4.35 4.64
C THR A 206 -11.71 -2.83 4.49
N LEU A 207 -12.28 -2.12 5.47
CA LEU A 207 -12.32 -0.67 5.45
C LEU A 207 -11.11 -0.07 6.15
N TYR A 208 -10.58 0.99 5.56
CA TYR A 208 -9.44 1.75 6.06
C TYR A 208 -9.82 3.22 6.20
N ASP A 209 -9.23 3.89 7.18
CA ASP A 209 -9.40 5.34 7.32
C ASP A 209 -8.43 6.09 6.40
N ASN A 210 -8.85 7.22 5.84
CA ASN A 210 -8.05 7.98 4.87
C ASN A 210 -6.93 8.82 5.52
N GLN A 211 -6.94 9.00 6.84
CA GLN A 211 -5.97 9.83 7.54
C GLN A 211 -4.73 9.04 7.93
N THR A 212 -4.93 7.84 8.46
CA THR A 212 -3.89 6.95 8.99
C THR A 212 -3.63 5.77 8.06
N ARG A 213 -4.56 5.43 7.15
CA ARG A 213 -4.50 4.25 6.26
C ARG A 213 -4.42 2.93 7.04
N SER A 214 -4.89 2.96 8.28
CA SER A 214 -5.07 1.78 9.11
C SER A 214 -6.50 1.28 8.96
N MET A 215 -6.75 0.03 9.37
CA MET A 215 -8.12 -0.47 9.45
C MET A 215 -8.99 0.51 10.24
N LEU A 216 -10.14 0.87 9.68
CA LEU A 216 -11.05 1.86 10.25
C LEU A 216 -11.43 1.44 11.69
N LYS A 217 -11.16 2.31 12.65
CA LYS A 217 -11.41 2.01 14.07
C LYS A 217 -12.91 2.09 14.36
N THR A 218 -13.57 0.94 14.48
CA THR A 218 -14.99 0.83 14.82
C THR A 218 -15.21 -0.12 16.02
N PRO A 219 -16.39 -0.10 16.67
CA PRO A 219 -16.74 -1.08 17.70
C PRO A 219 -16.72 -2.55 17.20
N GLN A 220 -16.83 -2.78 15.89
CA GLN A 220 -16.70 -4.11 15.28
C GLN A 220 -15.28 -4.70 15.44
N LYS A 221 -14.29 -3.88 15.81
CA LYS A 221 -12.85 -4.20 15.98
C LYS A 221 -12.13 -4.59 14.70
N TYR A 222 -12.75 -5.39 13.83
CA TYR A 222 -12.26 -5.81 12.53
C TYR A 222 -13.25 -5.36 11.45
N PRO A 223 -13.01 -4.21 10.79
CA PRO A 223 -13.96 -3.61 9.85
C PRO A 223 -13.93 -4.33 8.50
N ARG A 224 -14.32 -5.62 8.51
CA ARG A 224 -14.26 -6.52 7.37
C ARG A 224 -15.57 -7.28 7.13
N ALA A 225 -15.77 -7.70 5.89
CA ALA A 225 -16.78 -8.65 5.45
C ALA A 225 -16.17 -9.58 4.39
N GLY A 226 -16.63 -10.82 4.29
CA GLY A 226 -16.10 -11.76 3.29
C GLY A 226 -16.48 -13.21 3.55
N SER A 227 -15.92 -14.15 2.79
CA SER A 227 -16.30 -15.57 2.85
C SER A 227 -15.72 -16.35 4.05
N GLN A 228 -14.85 -15.73 4.85
CA GLN A 228 -14.26 -16.34 6.03
C GLN A 228 -15.15 -16.16 7.27
N GLY A 229 -15.21 -17.20 8.12
CA GLY A 229 -15.96 -17.16 9.39
C GLY A 229 -15.20 -16.62 10.60
N TYR A 230 -13.99 -16.10 10.43
CA TYR A 230 -13.18 -15.49 11.48
C TYR A 230 -12.42 -14.28 10.92
N PRO A 231 -12.23 -13.18 11.67
CA PRO A 231 -12.69 -12.93 13.04
C PRO A 231 -14.15 -12.48 13.17
N SER A 232 -14.87 -12.30 12.05
CA SER A 232 -16.31 -12.04 12.00
C SER A 232 -17.01 -13.14 11.20
N PRO A 233 -18.33 -13.34 11.37
CA PRO A 233 -19.09 -14.31 10.57
C PRO A 233 -18.91 -14.10 9.05
N ALA A 234 -18.99 -15.20 8.31
CA ALA A 234 -18.94 -15.16 6.86
C ALA A 234 -20.18 -14.45 6.29
N ALA A 235 -20.02 -13.83 5.12
CA ALA A 235 -21.13 -13.24 4.40
C ALA A 235 -22.12 -14.33 3.92
N GLU A 236 -23.40 -13.99 3.94
CA GLU A 236 -24.48 -14.88 3.51
C GLU A 236 -24.70 -14.80 1.99
N VAL A 237 -24.79 -15.95 1.35
CA VAL A 237 -25.03 -16.07 -0.09
C VAL A 237 -26.54 -16.14 -0.34
N ALA A 238 -27.05 -15.32 -1.24
CA ALA A 238 -28.46 -15.30 -1.63
C ALA A 238 -28.83 -16.53 -2.48
N GLU A 239 -30.12 -16.79 -2.68
CA GLU A 239 -30.62 -17.94 -3.46
C GLU A 239 -30.12 -17.95 -4.91
N ASP A 240 -29.87 -16.78 -5.51
CA ASP A 240 -29.33 -16.62 -6.86
C ASP A 240 -27.80 -16.78 -6.94
N GLY A 241 -27.15 -17.03 -5.80
CA GLY A 241 -25.71 -17.17 -5.66
C GLY A 241 -24.95 -15.85 -5.48
N SER A 242 -25.62 -14.70 -5.53
CA SER A 242 -24.99 -13.40 -5.27
C SER A 242 -24.69 -13.19 -3.79
N THR A 243 -23.82 -12.23 -3.46
CA THR A 243 -23.57 -11.81 -2.08
C THR A 243 -23.60 -10.30 -2.00
N THR A 244 -24.43 -9.74 -1.12
CA THR A 244 -24.48 -8.29 -0.88
C THR A 244 -23.79 -7.96 0.43
N VAL A 245 -22.84 -7.02 0.39
CA VAL A 245 -22.15 -6.47 1.55
C VAL A 245 -22.59 -5.02 1.73
N PHE A 246 -22.92 -4.66 2.98
CA PHE A 246 -23.26 -3.30 3.37
C PHE A 246 -22.11 -2.67 4.17
N PHE A 247 -21.91 -1.37 3.97
CA PHE A 247 -21.02 -0.53 4.75
C PHE A 247 -21.85 0.63 5.30
N SER A 248 -21.96 0.74 6.61
CA SER A 248 -22.90 1.67 7.25
C SER A 248 -22.42 2.03 8.66
N PRO A 249 -22.70 3.25 9.16
CA PRO A 249 -22.42 3.61 10.56
C PRO A 249 -23.25 2.79 11.55
N GLU A 250 -24.43 2.34 11.13
CA GLU A 250 -25.35 1.50 11.90
C GLU A 250 -25.66 0.22 11.12
N GLN A 251 -25.86 -0.89 11.84
CA GLN A 251 -26.19 -2.17 11.22
C GLN A 251 -27.54 -2.05 10.47
N PRO A 252 -27.56 -2.28 9.14
CA PRO A 252 -28.76 -2.12 8.32
C PRO A 252 -29.79 -3.24 8.52
#